data_AF-A0A176ZB37-F1
#
_entry.id   AF-A0A176ZB37-F1
#
_cell.length_a   1.000
_cell.length_b   1.000
_cell.length_c   1.000
_cell.angle_alpha   90.00
_cell.angle_beta   90.00
_cell.angle_gamma   90.00
#
_symmetry.space_group_name_H-M   'P 1'
#
loop_
_entity.id
_entity.type
_entity.pdbx_description
1 polymer ?
#
loop_
_entity_poly.entity_id
_entity_poly.type
_entity_poly.pdbx_seq_one_letter_code
_entity_poly.pdbx_strand_id
1 'polypeptide(L)'
;MKPRIIRSKDEILAVLLERKEELDISFEQLDDLAGIPAGYSSKLMGPHPAKNPGPTSLGALLGALALGICQITIAVDPAQEASIGHRWVKRKQFGPRPRTTMQCVVVQNEPRQGELRFDGCQEKDRTMSTETFTMRVESEFKRNLKQAAQKDRRTPSDFARLAIEDAIKAKEPKQGEAA
;
A
#
# COMPACT_ATOMS: atom_id res chain seq x y z
N MET A 1 6.31 37.42 -7.22
CA MET A 1 5.56 36.95 -6.04
C MET A 1 6.26 37.21 -4.70
N LYS A 2 5.51 37.61 -3.65
CA LYS A 2 5.98 37.75 -2.25
C LYS A 2 5.70 36.46 -1.46
N PRO A 3 6.50 36.09 -0.44
CA PRO A 3 6.20 34.93 0.40
C PRO A 3 4.89 35.13 1.17
N ARG A 4 4.04 34.10 1.21
CA ARG A 4 2.75 34.08 1.91
C ARG A 4 2.60 32.81 2.74
N ILE A 5 1.88 32.92 3.86
CA ILE A 5 1.55 31.78 4.72
C ILE A 5 0.26 31.17 4.19
N ILE A 6 0.29 29.87 3.90
CA ILE A 6 -0.83 29.12 3.34
C ILE A 6 -1.33 28.13 4.38
N ARG A 7 -2.64 28.13 4.63
CA ARG A 7 -3.31 27.28 5.64
C ARG A 7 -4.22 26.23 5.04
N SER A 8 -4.71 26.47 3.84
CA SER A 8 -5.64 25.58 3.14
C SER A 8 -5.10 25.16 1.78
N LYS A 9 -5.64 24.06 1.26
CA LYS A 9 -5.29 23.57 -0.07
C LYS A 9 -5.73 24.54 -1.17
N ASP A 10 -6.88 25.20 -0.99
CA ASP A 10 -7.43 26.11 -1.99
C ASP A 10 -6.58 27.38 -2.11
N GLU A 11 -6.01 27.83 -1.00
CA GLU A 11 -4.98 28.89 -1.00
C GLU A 11 -3.73 28.49 -1.77
N ILE A 12 -3.30 27.21 -1.73
CA ILE A 12 -2.18 26.74 -2.56
C ILE A 12 -2.55 26.91 -4.04
N LEU A 13 -3.73 26.46 -4.45
CA LEU A 13 -4.18 26.56 -5.84
C LEU A 13 -4.30 28.02 -6.30
N ALA A 14 -4.81 28.90 -5.45
CA ALA A 14 -4.90 30.33 -5.73
C ALA A 14 -3.52 30.96 -5.96
N VAL A 15 -2.51 30.58 -5.17
CA VAL A 15 -1.12 31.03 -5.34
C VAL A 15 -0.53 30.53 -6.67
N LEU A 16 -0.80 29.28 -7.06
CA LEU A 16 -0.35 28.76 -8.34
C LEU A 16 -0.99 29.50 -9.51
N LEU A 17 -2.29 29.80 -9.42
CA LEU A 17 -3.02 30.57 -10.44
C LEU A 17 -2.51 32.01 -10.55
N GLU A 18 -2.37 32.72 -9.42
CA GLU A 18 -1.79 34.07 -9.37
C GLU A 18 -0.41 34.07 -10.01
N ARG A 19 0.43 33.06 -9.73
CA ARG A 19 1.75 32.96 -10.33
C ARG A 19 1.71 32.69 -11.83
N LYS A 20 0.81 31.82 -12.29
CA LYS A 20 0.59 31.54 -13.71
C LYS A 20 0.12 32.79 -14.46
N GLU A 21 -0.75 33.59 -13.85
CA GLU A 21 -1.20 34.89 -14.37
C GLU A 21 -0.08 35.93 -14.37
N GLU A 22 0.74 36.01 -13.31
CA GLU A 22 1.93 36.87 -13.26
C GLU A 22 2.92 36.58 -14.40
N LEU A 23 3.02 35.31 -14.83
CA LEU A 23 3.92 34.85 -15.88
C LEU A 23 3.29 34.90 -17.29
N ASP A 24 1.98 35.16 -17.38
CA ASP A 24 1.21 35.18 -18.62
C ASP A 24 1.38 33.90 -19.50
N ILE A 25 1.42 32.73 -18.85
CA ILE A 25 1.57 31.44 -19.54
C ILE A 25 0.23 30.74 -19.71
N SER A 26 0.05 29.98 -20.80
CA SER A 26 -1.17 29.17 -20.97
C SER A 26 -1.13 27.90 -20.12
N PHE A 27 -2.29 27.25 -19.92
CA PHE A 27 -2.32 25.95 -19.24
C PHE A 27 -1.63 24.85 -20.04
N GLU A 28 -1.68 24.92 -21.37
CA GLU A 28 -0.99 23.97 -22.26
C GLU A 28 0.52 24.10 -22.13
N GLN A 29 1.04 25.34 -22.16
CA GLN A 29 2.46 25.59 -21.92
C GLN A 29 2.90 25.14 -20.53
N LEU A 30 2.07 25.36 -19.52
CA LEU A 30 2.36 24.90 -18.17
C LEU A 30 2.43 23.36 -18.09
N ASP A 31 1.52 22.66 -18.77
CA ASP A 31 1.53 21.19 -18.84
C ASP A 31 2.81 20.67 -19.52
N ASP A 32 3.21 21.32 -20.62
CA ASP A 32 4.44 20.99 -21.34
C ASP A 32 5.70 21.22 -20.48
N LEU A 33 5.78 22.36 -19.80
CA LEU A 33 6.90 22.70 -18.91
C LEU A 33 6.99 21.76 -17.70
N ALA A 34 5.85 21.35 -17.15
CA ALA A 34 5.80 20.41 -16.03
C ALA A 34 6.00 18.95 -16.46
N GLY A 35 6.00 18.65 -17.76
CA GLY A 35 6.10 17.29 -18.29
C GLY A 35 4.89 16.42 -17.92
N ILE A 36 3.71 17.03 -17.79
CA ILE A 36 2.45 16.36 -17.45
C ILE A 36 1.54 16.28 -18.69
N PRO A 37 0.54 15.36 -18.70
CA PRO A 37 -0.36 15.24 -19.83
C PRO A 37 -1.13 16.55 -20.10
N ALA A 38 -1.30 16.89 -21.37
CA ALA A 38 -2.04 18.09 -21.79
C ALA A 38 -3.47 18.14 -21.21
N GLY A 39 -3.87 19.33 -20.75
CA GLY A 39 -5.15 19.59 -20.11
C GLY A 39 -5.23 19.11 -18.65
N TYR A 40 -4.13 18.63 -18.06
CA TYR A 40 -4.11 18.22 -16.67
C TYR A 40 -4.17 19.42 -15.73
N SER A 41 -3.40 20.49 -16.00
CA SER A 41 -3.44 21.73 -15.23
C SER A 41 -4.84 22.37 -15.22
N SER A 42 -5.55 22.33 -16.35
CA SER A 42 -6.93 22.83 -16.45
C SER A 42 -7.91 22.07 -15.52
N LYS A 43 -7.71 20.75 -15.33
CA LYS A 43 -8.53 19.95 -14.41
C LYS A 43 -8.24 20.24 -12.94
N LEU A 44 -7.04 20.73 -12.62
CA LEU A 44 -6.60 21.03 -11.27
C LEU A 44 -6.91 22.47 -10.83
N MET A 45 -6.73 23.42 -11.74
CA MET A 45 -6.76 24.86 -11.46
C MET A 45 -7.83 25.61 -12.26
N GLY A 46 -8.67 24.90 -13.01
CA GLY A 46 -9.83 25.51 -13.68
C GLY A 46 -10.85 26.06 -12.67
N PRO A 47 -11.81 26.87 -13.13
CA PRO A 47 -12.82 27.50 -12.28
C PRO A 47 -13.66 26.50 -11.47
N HIS A 48 -13.81 25.27 -12.00
CA HIS A 48 -14.38 24.13 -11.31
C HIS A 48 -13.37 22.99 -11.31
N PRO A 49 -12.50 22.90 -10.28
CA PRO A 49 -11.45 21.89 -10.26
C PRO A 49 -12.07 20.50 -10.13
N ALA A 50 -11.86 19.68 -11.16
CA ALA A 50 -12.37 18.30 -11.20
C ALA A 50 -11.48 17.35 -10.39
N LYS A 51 -10.21 17.73 -10.13
CA LYS A 51 -9.22 16.90 -9.43
C LYS A 51 -8.37 17.73 -8.47
N ASN A 52 -7.85 17.03 -7.48
CA ASN A 52 -6.89 17.58 -6.52
C ASN A 52 -5.45 17.26 -6.98
N PRO A 53 -4.50 18.18 -6.84
CA PRO A 53 -3.10 17.89 -7.15
C PRO A 53 -2.59 16.82 -6.19
N GLY A 54 -2.10 15.72 -6.75
CA GLY A 54 -1.30 14.74 -6.00
C GLY A 54 0.10 15.26 -5.72
N PRO A 55 0.89 14.57 -4.88
CA PRO A 55 2.22 15.01 -4.49
C PRO A 55 3.17 15.14 -5.70
N THR A 56 3.14 14.18 -6.62
CA THR A 56 3.98 14.20 -7.84
C THR A 56 3.63 15.36 -8.76
N SER A 57 2.33 15.55 -9.03
CA SER A 57 1.87 16.65 -9.88
C SER A 57 2.13 18.01 -9.24
N LEU A 58 1.97 18.12 -7.91
CA LEU A 58 2.24 19.37 -7.21
C LEU A 58 3.72 19.75 -7.30
N GLY A 59 4.62 18.78 -7.11
CA GLY A 59 6.06 19.00 -7.30
C GLY A 59 6.41 19.45 -8.71
N ALA A 60 5.83 18.82 -9.74
CA ALA A 60 6.05 19.19 -11.14
C ALA A 60 5.55 20.62 -11.45
N LEU A 61 4.35 20.97 -11.00
CA LEU A 61 3.79 22.31 -11.18
C LEU A 61 4.60 23.40 -10.47
N LEU A 62 5.06 23.13 -9.23
CA LEU A 62 5.92 24.03 -8.49
C LEU A 62 7.25 24.26 -9.23
N GLY A 63 7.85 23.18 -9.76
CA GLY A 63 9.06 23.26 -10.58
C GLY A 63 8.87 24.12 -11.83
N ALA A 64 7.78 23.88 -12.58
CA ALA A 64 7.46 24.64 -13.80
C ALA A 64 7.20 26.13 -13.53
N LEU A 65 6.60 26.48 -12.39
CA LEU A 65 6.34 27.87 -11.99
C LEU A 65 7.51 28.53 -11.24
N ALA A 66 8.63 27.82 -11.09
CA ALA A 66 9.80 28.22 -10.30
C ALA A 66 9.44 28.63 -8.85
N LEU A 67 8.52 27.88 -8.24
CA LEU A 67 8.10 28.05 -6.86
C LEU A 67 8.70 26.96 -5.97
N GLY A 68 9.06 27.33 -4.75
CA GLY A 68 9.56 26.41 -3.72
C GLY A 68 8.77 26.53 -2.42
N ILE A 69 8.56 25.41 -1.74
CA ILE A 69 7.97 25.41 -0.40
C ILE A 69 9.08 25.69 0.61
N CYS A 70 9.03 26.85 1.27
CA CYS A 70 10.07 27.26 2.21
C CYS A 70 9.87 26.66 3.62
N GLN A 71 8.63 26.56 4.08
CA GLN A 71 8.31 26.09 5.43
C GLN A 71 6.98 25.32 5.43
N ILE A 72 6.96 24.19 6.13
CA ILE A 72 5.75 23.41 6.40
C ILE A 72 5.61 23.27 7.91
N THR A 73 4.55 23.84 8.46
CA THR A 73 4.22 23.70 9.89
C THR A 73 3.08 22.72 10.02
N ILE A 74 3.34 21.58 10.68
CA ILE A 74 2.31 20.57 10.98
C ILE A 74 1.90 20.79 12.43
N ALA A 75 0.64 21.20 12.62
CA ALA A 75 0.03 21.37 13.94
C ALA A 75 -1.14 20.40 14.10
N VAL A 76 -1.39 19.97 15.33
CA VAL A 76 -2.54 19.13 15.66
C VAL A 76 -3.80 20.00 15.68
N ASP A 77 -4.84 19.58 14.96
CA ASP A 77 -6.16 20.19 15.07
C ASP A 77 -6.89 19.59 16.29
N PRO A 78 -7.11 20.36 17.37
CA PRO A 78 -7.69 19.84 18.60
C PRO A 78 -9.13 19.35 18.41
N ALA A 79 -9.87 19.92 17.45
CA ALA A 79 -11.25 19.50 17.18
C ALA A 79 -11.29 18.12 16.52
N GLN A 80 -10.40 17.89 15.55
CA GLN A 80 -10.27 16.58 14.88
C GLN A 80 -9.67 15.53 15.82
N GLU A 81 -8.72 15.91 16.66
CA GLU A 81 -8.16 15.03 17.68
C GLU A 81 -9.22 14.55 18.67
N ALA A 82 -10.10 15.44 19.16
CA ALA A 82 -11.21 15.04 20.03
C ALA A 82 -12.17 14.05 19.35
N SER A 83 -12.42 14.24 18.05
CA SER A 83 -13.30 13.38 17.25
C SER A 83 -12.71 12.00 16.99
N ILE A 84 -11.43 11.91 16.61
CA ILE A 84 -10.81 10.67 16.12
C ILE A 84 -9.99 9.97 17.22
N GLY A 85 -9.57 10.68 18.25
CA GLY A 85 -8.63 10.21 19.26
C GLY A 85 -9.05 8.89 19.93
N HIS A 86 -10.35 8.71 20.18
CA HIS A 86 -10.88 7.47 20.77
C HIS A 86 -10.69 6.23 19.89
N ARG A 87 -10.50 6.40 18.57
CA ARG A 87 -10.28 5.31 17.60
C ARG A 87 -8.82 4.90 17.50
N TRP A 88 -7.90 5.70 18.03
CA TRP A 88 -6.47 5.40 17.96
C TRP A 88 -6.11 4.31 18.97
N VAL A 89 -6.08 3.06 18.49
CA VAL A 89 -5.54 1.95 19.28
C VAL A 89 -4.02 1.96 19.15
N LYS A 90 -3.33 2.13 20.27
CA LYS A 90 -1.86 2.02 20.32
C LYS A 90 -1.47 0.64 19.80
N ARG A 91 -0.71 0.61 18.70
CA ARG A 91 -0.19 -0.63 18.15
C ARG A 91 0.63 -1.33 19.23
N LYS A 92 0.35 -2.62 19.49
CA LYS A 92 1.25 -3.46 20.28
C LYS A 92 2.60 -3.43 19.59
N GLN A 93 3.58 -2.77 20.20
CA GLN A 93 4.95 -2.88 19.78
C GLN A 93 5.33 -4.33 20.08
N PHE A 94 5.44 -5.14 19.03
CA PHE A 94 6.24 -6.36 19.17
C PHE A 94 7.61 -5.87 19.63
N GLY A 95 8.07 -6.39 20.76
CA GLY A 95 9.40 -6.05 21.30
C GLY A 95 10.46 -6.20 20.22
N PRO A 96 11.68 -5.69 20.45
CA PRO A 96 12.75 -5.76 19.47
C PRO A 96 12.80 -7.20 18.93
N ARG A 97 12.51 -7.39 17.63
CA ARG A 97 12.70 -8.70 17.01
C ARG A 97 14.15 -9.05 17.36
N PRO A 98 14.42 -10.22 17.97
CA PRO A 98 15.79 -10.62 18.18
C PRO A 98 16.46 -10.41 16.84
N ARG A 99 17.53 -9.59 16.80
CA ARG A 99 18.38 -9.55 15.63
C ARG A 99 18.89 -10.98 15.56
N THR A 100 18.24 -11.82 14.77
CA THR A 100 18.87 -13.04 14.31
C THR A 100 20.15 -12.52 13.72
N THR A 101 21.27 -12.73 14.41
CA THR A 101 22.58 -12.52 13.86
C THR A 101 22.50 -13.26 12.55
N MET A 102 22.42 -12.51 11.44
CA MET A 102 22.55 -13.12 10.13
C MET A 102 23.94 -13.72 10.19
N GLN A 103 24.02 -15.01 10.49
CA GLN A 103 25.21 -15.78 10.22
C GLN A 103 25.31 -15.72 8.71
N CYS A 104 26.05 -14.71 8.23
CA CYS A 104 26.57 -14.71 6.89
C CYS A 104 27.43 -15.97 6.84
N VAL A 105 26.86 -17.05 6.29
CA VAL A 105 27.67 -18.18 5.86
C VAL A 105 28.49 -17.61 4.71
N VAL A 106 29.72 -17.22 5.03
CA VAL A 106 30.74 -16.97 4.00
C VAL A 106 30.97 -18.35 3.39
N VAL A 107 30.24 -18.64 2.32
CA VAL A 107 30.59 -19.74 1.44
C VAL A 107 31.93 -19.32 0.86
N GLN A 108 33.00 -19.94 1.36
CA GLN A 108 34.31 -19.86 0.72
C GLN A 108 34.16 -20.53 -0.64
N ASN A 109 33.78 -19.74 -1.64
CA ASN A 109 33.96 -20.13 -3.02
C ASN A 109 35.46 -20.08 -3.28
N GLU A 110 36.15 -21.19 -3.02
CA GLU A 110 37.46 -21.37 -3.61
C GLU A 110 37.30 -21.21 -5.12
N PRO A 111 38.10 -20.34 -5.77
CA PRO A 111 38.07 -20.23 -7.20
C PRO A 111 38.55 -21.58 -7.74
N ARG A 112 37.60 -22.39 -8.26
CA ARG A 112 37.97 -23.51 -9.13
C ARG A 112 38.79 -22.89 -10.26
N GLN A 113 40.10 -23.13 -10.24
CA GLN A 113 41.00 -22.88 -11.35
C GLN A 113 40.61 -23.82 -12.49
N GLY A 114 39.47 -23.55 -13.10
CA GLY A 114 39.05 -24.12 -14.36
C GLY A 114 39.09 -23.00 -15.38
N GLU A 115 39.97 -23.12 -16.36
CA GLU A 115 39.92 -22.34 -17.59
C GLU A 115 38.46 -22.17 -18.04
N LEU A 116 38.03 -20.92 -18.17
CA LEU A 116 36.83 -20.58 -18.93
C LEU A 116 37.10 -20.91 -20.40
N ARG A 117 36.97 -22.19 -20.76
CA ARG A 117 36.62 -22.55 -22.13
C ARG A 117 35.17 -22.18 -22.33
N PHE A 118 34.95 -21.18 -23.18
CA PHE A 118 33.65 -20.79 -23.71
C PHE A 118 33.17 -21.82 -24.74
N ASP A 119 33.05 -23.08 -24.33
CA ASP A 119 32.44 -24.12 -25.16
C ASP A 119 30.99 -24.25 -24.76
N GLY A 120 30.12 -23.61 -25.55
CA GLY A 120 28.72 -23.99 -25.69
C GLY A 120 27.83 -23.71 -24.46
N CYS A 121 26.84 -22.87 -24.69
CA CYS A 121 25.66 -22.75 -23.86
C CYS A 121 25.00 -24.14 -23.70
N GLN A 122 25.27 -24.82 -22.59
CA GLN A 122 24.40 -25.88 -22.09
C GLN A 122 23.82 -25.41 -20.77
N GLU A 123 22.53 -25.05 -20.83
CA GLU A 123 21.63 -25.01 -19.69
C GLU A 123 21.83 -26.29 -18.87
N LYS A 124 22.50 -26.17 -17.73
CA LYS A 124 22.45 -27.18 -16.69
C LYS A 124 21.69 -26.60 -15.53
N ASP A 125 20.43 -27.03 -15.47
CA ASP A 125 19.49 -26.86 -14.39
C ASP A 125 20.17 -27.00 -13.03
N ARG A 126 20.30 -25.88 -12.31
CA ARG A 126 20.49 -25.92 -10.86
C ARG A 126 19.13 -26.24 -10.25
N THR A 127 18.78 -27.52 -10.19
CA THR A 127 17.64 -27.99 -9.40
C THR A 127 18.00 -27.87 -7.91
N MET A 128 17.48 -26.83 -7.27
CA MET A 128 17.32 -26.83 -5.81
C MET A 128 16.44 -28.03 -5.48
N SER A 129 17.01 -29.06 -4.83
CA SER A 129 16.27 -30.22 -4.35
C SER A 129 15.29 -29.77 -3.26
N THR A 130 14.11 -29.38 -3.70
CA THR A 130 12.96 -29.24 -2.81
C THR A 130 12.48 -30.66 -2.56
N GLU A 131 12.83 -31.22 -1.40
CA GLU A 131 12.25 -32.49 -0.96
C GLU A 131 10.75 -32.28 -0.75
N THR A 132 9.99 -32.54 -1.81
CA THR A 132 8.54 -32.55 -1.79
C THR A 132 8.12 -33.90 -1.24
N PHE A 133 7.72 -33.91 0.04
CA PHE A 133 7.10 -35.08 0.65
C PHE A 133 5.70 -35.24 0.03
N THR A 134 5.58 -36.05 -1.03
CA THR A 134 4.29 -36.43 -1.57
C THR A 134 3.65 -37.43 -0.62
N MET A 135 2.92 -36.95 0.38
CA MET A 135 1.99 -37.79 1.11
C MET A 135 0.96 -38.29 0.10
N ARG A 136 0.91 -39.61 -0.14
CA ARG A 136 -0.20 -40.24 -0.87
C ARG A 136 -1.45 -40.08 -0.01
N VAL A 137 -2.16 -38.98 -0.22
CA VAL A 137 -3.52 -38.84 0.24
C VAL A 137 -4.34 -39.84 -0.56
N GLU A 138 -4.82 -40.89 0.12
CA GLU A 138 -5.64 -41.94 -0.46
C GLU A 138 -6.77 -41.31 -1.29
N SER A 139 -7.03 -41.88 -2.47
CA SER A 139 -8.04 -41.36 -3.40
C SER A 139 -9.43 -41.25 -2.77
N GLU A 140 -9.70 -42.06 -1.74
CA GLU A 140 -10.93 -42.02 -0.95
C GLU A 140 -11.06 -40.72 -0.15
N PHE A 141 -9.98 -40.25 0.47
CA PHE A 141 -9.99 -39.00 1.24
C PHE A 141 -10.25 -37.78 0.35
N LYS A 142 -9.68 -37.76 -0.87
CA LYS A 142 -9.95 -36.70 -1.85
C LYS A 142 -11.40 -36.73 -2.35
N ARG A 143 -12.00 -37.92 -2.51
CA ARG A 143 -13.42 -38.07 -2.87
C ARG A 143 -14.33 -37.59 -1.74
N ASN A 144 -14.01 -37.93 -0.49
CA ASN A 144 -14.78 -37.50 0.69
C ASN A 144 -14.72 -35.98 0.87
N LEU A 145 -13.56 -35.35 0.70
CA LEU A 145 -13.42 -33.89 0.75
C LEU A 145 -14.19 -33.18 -0.38
N LYS A 146 -14.15 -33.71 -1.61
CA LYS A 146 -14.93 -33.15 -2.72
C LYS A 146 -16.43 -33.31 -2.48
N GLN A 147 -16.88 -34.47 -2.00
CA GLN A 147 -18.29 -34.69 -1.69
C GLN A 147 -18.76 -33.78 -0.54
N ALA A 148 -17.97 -33.60 0.52
CA ALA A 148 -18.29 -32.66 1.60
C ALA A 148 -18.36 -31.20 1.10
N ALA A 149 -17.36 -30.76 0.32
CA ALA A 149 -17.34 -29.40 -0.24
C ALA A 149 -18.49 -29.14 -1.23
N GLN A 150 -18.88 -30.15 -2.02
CA GLN A 150 -19.94 -30.03 -3.03
C GLN A 150 -21.34 -30.10 -2.41
N LYS A 151 -21.49 -30.85 -1.30
CA LYS A 151 -22.74 -30.95 -0.56
C LYS A 151 -23.04 -29.69 0.25
N ASP A 152 -22.02 -29.00 0.72
CA ASP A 152 -22.22 -27.83 1.58
C ASP A 152 -22.37 -26.49 0.84
N ARG A 153 -21.92 -26.32 -0.42
CA ARG A 153 -21.98 -25.03 -1.18
C ARG A 153 -21.61 -23.79 -0.35
N ARG A 154 -20.86 -23.97 0.75
CA ARG A 154 -20.53 -22.93 1.71
C ARG A 154 -19.16 -22.40 1.39
N THR A 155 -19.08 -21.09 1.26
CA THR A 155 -17.81 -20.40 1.17
C THR A 155 -17.08 -20.50 2.52
N PRO A 156 -15.74 -20.40 2.56
CA PRO A 156 -15.00 -20.39 3.82
C PRO A 156 -15.53 -19.36 4.85
N SER A 157 -16.12 -18.26 4.36
CA SER A 157 -16.82 -17.25 5.16
C SER A 157 -18.07 -17.77 5.87
N ASP A 158 -18.79 -18.73 5.29
CA ASP A 158 -20.00 -19.30 5.90
C ASP A 158 -19.65 -20.21 7.09
N PHE A 159 -18.51 -20.91 7.03
CA PHE A 159 -18.00 -21.68 8.17
C PHE A 159 -17.61 -20.78 9.34
N ALA A 160 -16.95 -19.65 9.07
CA ALA A 160 -16.60 -18.68 10.11
C ALA A 160 -17.87 -18.07 10.75
N ARG A 161 -18.89 -17.78 9.94
CA ARG A 161 -20.17 -17.25 10.43
C ARG A 161 -20.90 -18.23 11.34
N LEU A 162 -21.03 -19.49 10.93
CA LEU A 162 -21.70 -20.52 11.73
C LEU A 162 -20.98 -20.81 13.05
N ALA A 163 -19.65 -20.84 13.04
CA ALA A 163 -18.87 -21.03 14.27
C ALA A 163 -19.10 -19.90 15.29
N ILE A 164 -19.33 -18.67 14.82
CA ILE A 164 -19.66 -17.53 15.68
C ILE A 164 -21.09 -17.65 16.20
N GLU A 165 -22.05 -18.01 15.34
CA GLU A 165 -23.46 -18.19 15.71
C GLU A 165 -23.63 -19.31 16.76
N ASP A 166 -22.92 -20.44 16.60
CA ASP A 166 -22.91 -21.54 17.59
C ASP A 166 -22.28 -21.11 18.92
N ALA A 167 -21.21 -20.32 18.90
CA ALA A 167 -20.57 -19.80 20.10
C ALA A 167 -21.46 -18.80 20.86
N ILE A 168 -22.26 -18.00 20.16
CA ILE A 168 -23.25 -17.10 20.76
C ILE A 168 -24.36 -17.93 21.41
N LYS A 169 -24.92 -18.90 20.69
CA LYS A 169 -26.00 -19.77 21.19
C LYS A 169 -25.56 -20.60 22.41
N ALA A 170 -24.30 -21.01 22.46
CA ALA A 170 -23.73 -21.70 23.62
C ALA A 170 -23.53 -20.78 24.85
N LYS A 171 -23.43 -19.46 24.64
CA LYS A 171 -23.26 -18.46 25.70
C LYS A 171 -24.58 -17.90 26.22
N GLU A 172 -25.68 -18.03 25.48
CA GLU A 172 -26.99 -17.60 25.97
C GLU A 172 -27.39 -18.48 27.16
N PRO A 173 -27.47 -17.93 28.39
CA PRO A 173 -27.92 -18.70 29.54
C PRO A 173 -29.35 -19.13 29.29
N LYS A 174 -29.66 -20.41 29.51
CA LYS A 174 -31.02 -20.95 29.40
C LYS A 174 -31.92 -20.15 30.35
N GLN A 175 -32.66 -19.20 29.81
CA GLN A 175 -33.71 -18.49 30.53
C GLN A 175 -34.81 -19.51 30.87
N GLY A 176 -34.67 -20.18 32.01
CA GLY A 176 -35.54 -21.27 32.43
C GLY A 176 -35.07 -22.05 33.66
N GLU A 177 -33.81 -21.92 34.10
CA GLU A 177 -33.33 -22.46 35.38
C GLU A 177 -33.11 -21.34 36.41
N ALA A 178 -34.18 -20.61 36.73
CA ALA A 178 -34.25 -19.85 37.97
C ALA A 178 -35.67 -20.04 38.51
N ALA A 179 -35.76 -20.92 39.51
CA ALA A 179 -36.93 -21.18 40.31
C ALA A 179 -37.33 -19.96 41.14
#